data_AF-A0A7Y5DKH8-F1
#
_entry.id   AF-A0A7Y5DKH8-F1
#
_cell.length_a   1.000
_cell.length_b   1.000
_cell.length_c   1.000
_cell.angle_alpha   90.00
_cell.angle_beta   90.00
_cell.angle_gamma   90.00
#
_symmetry.space_group_name_H-M   'P 1'
#
loop_
_entity.id
_entity.type
_entity.pdbx_description
1 polymer ?
#
loop_
_entity_poly.entity_id
_entity_poly.type
_entity_poly.pdbx_seq_one_letter_code
_entity_poly.pdbx_strand_id
1 'polypeptide(L)'
;HNSLWEMADKTKHDILARIALVPRTMEARGLDATPQVRAKLAQSGDMAAAAIMDRILRDEIGHVLVGNRWYAYLCEQRGLEPIATYRQLATQYAAPVLRGPFNFEARKAAGFSEAELEALGGQ
;
A
#
# COMPACT_ATOMS: atom_id res chain seq x y z
N HIS A 1 10.66 9.36 -4.28
CA HIS A 1 10.57 8.06 -4.97
C HIS A 1 11.78 7.14 -4.76
N ASN A 2 12.94 7.59 -4.26
CA ASN A 2 14.12 6.73 -4.08
C ASN A 2 13.83 5.41 -3.33
N SER A 3 13.07 5.47 -2.24
CA SER A 3 12.72 4.26 -1.48
C SER A 3 11.95 3.21 -2.31
N LEU A 4 11.08 3.64 -3.24
CA LEU A 4 10.38 2.72 -4.15
C LEU A 4 11.38 2.04 -5.10
N TRP A 5 12.34 2.79 -5.63
CA TRP A 5 13.41 2.25 -6.49
C TRP A 5 14.37 1.31 -5.74
N GLU A 6 14.67 1.62 -4.48
CA GLU A 6 15.50 0.75 -3.64
C GLU A 6 14.79 -0.57 -3.33
N MET A 7 13.50 -0.52 -2.93
CA MET A 7 12.72 -1.74 -2.71
C MET A 7 12.52 -2.51 -4.02
N ALA A 8 12.38 -1.78 -5.13
CA ALA A 8 12.37 -2.37 -6.43
C ALA A 8 13.65 -3.20 -6.68
N ASP A 9 14.82 -2.57 -6.62
CA ASP A 9 16.08 -3.26 -6.87
C ASP A 9 16.28 -4.46 -5.93
N LYS A 10 15.94 -4.32 -4.64
CA LYS A 10 15.99 -5.41 -3.64
C LYS A 10 15.14 -6.63 -4.04
N THR A 11 13.98 -6.40 -4.63
CA THR A 11 13.01 -7.46 -4.97
C THR A 11 13.07 -7.91 -6.42
N LYS A 12 14.04 -7.44 -7.21
CA LYS A 12 14.10 -7.67 -8.68
C LYS A 12 14.14 -9.14 -9.11
N HIS A 13 14.50 -10.05 -8.21
CA HIS A 13 14.60 -11.49 -8.48
C HIS A 13 13.40 -12.31 -7.99
N ASP A 14 12.41 -11.70 -7.33
CA ASP A 14 11.19 -12.38 -6.92
C ASP A 14 9.96 -11.49 -7.13
N ILE A 15 9.13 -11.87 -8.10
CA ILE A 15 7.91 -11.14 -8.43
C ILE A 15 6.91 -11.11 -7.27
N LEU A 16 6.85 -12.17 -6.43
CA LEU A 16 5.95 -12.16 -5.26
C LEU A 16 6.40 -11.11 -4.26
N ALA A 17 7.70 -11.08 -3.94
CA ALA A 17 8.29 -10.05 -3.07
C ALA A 17 8.07 -8.64 -3.63
N ARG A 18 8.26 -8.46 -4.95
CA ARG A 18 8.03 -7.20 -5.63
C ARG A 18 6.61 -6.71 -5.44
N ILE A 19 5.62 -7.53 -5.74
CA ILE A 19 4.21 -7.16 -5.67
C ILE A 19 3.78 -6.95 -4.21
N ALA A 20 4.28 -7.77 -3.28
CA ALA A 20 3.98 -7.65 -1.86
C ALA A 20 4.46 -6.32 -1.25
N LEU A 21 5.64 -5.84 -1.65
CA LEU A 21 6.32 -4.74 -0.96
C LEU A 21 6.21 -3.40 -1.69
N VAL A 22 6.09 -3.37 -3.01
CA VAL A 22 6.03 -2.10 -3.76
C VAL A 22 4.58 -1.61 -3.89
N PRO A 23 3.72 -2.18 -4.76
CA PRO A 23 2.36 -1.67 -4.95
C PRO A 23 1.45 -1.91 -3.74
N ARG A 24 1.61 -3.03 -3.02
CA ARG A 24 0.76 -3.32 -1.86
C ARG A 24 1.16 -2.55 -0.60
N THR A 25 2.45 -2.34 -0.35
CA THR A 25 2.91 -1.76 0.93
C THR A 25 3.37 -0.32 0.79
N MET A 26 4.25 -0.02 -0.16
CA MET A 26 4.82 1.32 -0.27
C MET A 26 3.88 2.31 -0.93
N GLU A 27 3.17 1.91 -1.99
CA GLU A 27 2.15 2.75 -2.63
C GLU A 27 0.91 2.94 -1.74
N ALA A 28 0.54 1.92 -0.94
CA ALA A 28 -0.57 2.05 0.02
C ALA A 28 -0.38 3.15 1.07
N ARG A 29 0.83 3.64 1.29
CA ARG A 29 1.09 4.82 2.13
C ARG A 29 0.46 6.09 1.56
N GLY A 30 0.28 6.16 0.24
CA GLY A 30 -0.46 7.23 -0.43
C GLY A 30 -1.92 7.29 0.00
N LEU A 31 -2.53 6.14 0.32
CA LEU A 31 -3.92 6.08 0.82
C LEU A 31 -4.07 6.77 2.18
N ASP A 32 -3.05 6.64 3.02
CA ASP A 32 -3.03 7.17 4.39
C ASP A 32 -2.62 8.65 4.43
N ALA A 33 -1.64 9.04 3.61
CA ALA A 33 -1.07 10.39 3.61
C ALA A 33 -1.91 11.41 2.83
N THR A 34 -2.54 10.99 1.73
CA THR A 34 -3.27 11.89 0.81
C THR A 34 -4.35 12.71 1.50
N PRO A 35 -5.21 12.17 2.39
CA PRO A 35 -6.23 12.96 3.09
C PRO A 35 -5.66 14.16 3.85
N GLN A 36 -4.50 14.00 4.49
CA GLN A 36 -3.85 15.09 5.23
C GLN A 36 -3.30 16.17 4.30
N VAL A 37 -2.68 15.77 3.18
CA VAL A 37 -2.15 16.71 2.18
C VAL A 37 -3.31 17.49 1.53
N ARG A 38 -4.38 16.79 1.15
CA ARG A 38 -5.61 17.39 0.64
C ARG A 38 -6.20 18.41 1.60
N ALA A 39 -6.32 18.06 2.89
CA ALA A 39 -6.86 18.96 3.90
C ALA A 39 -6.01 20.24 4.07
N LYS A 40 -4.67 20.11 4.06
CA LYS A 40 -3.76 21.26 4.15
C LYS A 40 -3.91 22.22 2.97
N LEU A 41 -4.02 21.69 1.74
CA LEU A 41 -4.22 22.50 0.53
C LEU A 41 -5.57 23.25 0.56
N ALA A 42 -6.64 22.57 0.99
CA ALA A 42 -7.94 23.21 1.15
C ALA A 42 -7.92 24.30 2.24
N GLN A 43 -7.25 24.05 3.37
CA GLN A 43 -7.10 25.03 4.45
C GLN A 43 -6.29 26.27 4.01
N SER A 44 -5.35 26.13 3.08
CA SER A 44 -4.63 27.26 2.49
C SER A 44 -5.41 27.97 1.37
N GLY A 45 -6.65 27.56 1.09
CA GLY A 45 -7.51 28.15 0.05
C GLY A 45 -7.33 27.57 -1.35
N ASP A 46 -6.43 26.61 -1.55
CA ASP A 46 -6.18 25.98 -2.86
C ASP A 46 -7.09 24.78 -3.09
N MET A 47 -8.35 25.08 -3.39
CA MET A 47 -9.37 24.06 -3.66
C MET A 47 -9.11 23.29 -4.97
N ALA A 48 -8.40 23.90 -5.93
CA ALA A 48 -8.05 23.23 -7.18
C ALA A 48 -7.03 22.11 -6.93
N ALA A 49 -5.97 22.40 -6.16
CA ALA A 49 -4.99 21.39 -5.77
C ALA A 49 -5.61 20.32 -4.86
N ALA A 50 -6.49 20.70 -3.92
CA ALA A 50 -7.22 19.74 -3.10
C ALA A 50 -8.05 18.76 -3.96
N ALA A 51 -8.73 19.26 -5.01
CA ALA A 51 -9.48 18.42 -5.94
C ALA A 51 -8.58 17.51 -6.80
N ILE A 52 -7.34 17.91 -7.08
CA ILE A 52 -6.35 17.04 -7.74
C ILE A 52 -5.96 15.89 -6.80
N MET A 53 -5.75 16.16 -5.51
CA MET A 53 -5.46 15.10 -4.53
C MET A 53 -6.60 14.08 -4.43
N ASP A 54 -7.86 14.51 -4.59
CA ASP A 54 -8.99 13.58 -4.64
C ASP A 54 -8.95 12.64 -5.86
N ARG A 55 -8.38 13.09 -7.01
CA ARG A 55 -8.15 12.21 -8.17
C ARG A 55 -7.01 11.23 -7.90
N ILE A 56 -5.89 11.74 -7.39
CA ILE A 56 -4.71 10.94 -7.05
C ILE A 56 -5.10 9.83 -6.07
N LEU A 57 -5.87 10.13 -5.02
CA LEU A 57 -6.31 9.11 -4.06
C LEU A 57 -7.09 7.97 -4.74
N ARG A 58 -7.95 8.28 -5.71
CA ARG A 58 -8.71 7.26 -6.45
C ARG A 58 -7.78 6.40 -7.31
N ASP A 59 -6.79 7.00 -7.95
CA ASP A 59 -5.82 6.29 -8.78
C ASP A 59 -4.95 5.37 -7.89
N GLU A 60 -4.50 5.85 -6.73
CA GLU A 60 -3.75 5.06 -5.75
C GLU A 60 -4.56 3.89 -5.19
N ILE A 61 -5.87 4.05 -4.95
CA ILE A 61 -6.74 2.91 -4.60
C ILE A 61 -6.69 1.85 -5.70
N GLY A 62 -6.75 2.27 -6.96
CA GLY A 62 -6.66 1.37 -8.12
C GLY A 62 -5.31 0.65 -8.21
N HIS A 63 -4.20 1.37 -8.02
CA HIS A 63 -2.85 0.80 -8.05
C HIS A 63 -2.67 -0.27 -6.97
N VAL A 64 -3.06 0.04 -5.74
CA VAL A 64 -2.95 -0.88 -4.60
C VAL A 64 -3.89 -2.08 -4.78
N LEU A 65 -5.09 -1.88 -5.34
CA LEU A 65 -6.02 -2.96 -5.67
C LEU A 65 -5.44 -3.94 -6.68
N VAL A 66 -4.79 -3.45 -7.74
CA VAL A 66 -4.09 -4.31 -8.70
C VAL A 66 -2.95 -5.06 -8.01
N GLY A 67 -2.19 -4.40 -7.14
CA GLY A 67 -1.15 -5.04 -6.31
C GLY A 67 -1.70 -6.18 -5.44
N ASN A 68 -2.80 -5.94 -4.72
CA ASN A 68 -3.45 -6.95 -3.88
C ASN A 68 -3.95 -8.15 -4.68
N ARG A 69 -4.57 -7.90 -5.85
CA ARG A 69 -5.04 -8.98 -6.74
C ARG A 69 -3.90 -9.89 -7.20
N TRP A 70 -2.80 -9.31 -7.67
CA TRP A 70 -1.65 -10.08 -8.12
C TRP A 70 -0.92 -10.76 -6.97
N TYR A 71 -0.85 -10.14 -5.79
CA TYR A 71 -0.27 -10.76 -4.60
C TYR A 71 -1.03 -12.03 -4.21
N ALA A 72 -2.35 -11.93 -4.09
CA ALA A 72 -3.21 -13.06 -3.76
C ALA A 72 -3.07 -14.19 -4.79
N TYR A 73 -3.11 -13.86 -6.08
CA TYR A 73 -2.90 -14.81 -7.17
C TYR A 73 -1.54 -15.52 -7.08
N LEU A 74 -0.45 -14.78 -6.83
CA LEU A 74 0.89 -15.36 -6.72
C LEU A 74 1.05 -16.23 -5.46
N CYS A 75 0.40 -15.86 -4.35
CA CYS A 75 0.35 -16.70 -3.15
C CYS A 75 -0.40 -18.01 -3.43
N GLU A 76 -1.57 -17.95 -4.07
CA GLU A 76 -2.36 -19.12 -4.44
C GLU A 76 -1.56 -20.06 -5.37
N GLN A 77 -0.96 -19.51 -6.44
CA GLN A 77 -0.14 -20.27 -7.39
C GLN A 77 1.05 -20.97 -6.72
N ARG A 78 1.60 -20.41 -5.63
CA ARG A 78 2.72 -20.97 -4.88
C ARG A 78 2.30 -21.76 -3.64
N GLY A 79 0.99 -21.90 -3.36
CA GLY A 79 0.48 -22.58 -2.16
C GLY A 79 0.86 -21.90 -0.84
N LEU A 80 0.95 -20.56 -0.83
CA LEU A 80 1.43 -19.76 0.30
C LEU A 80 0.27 -19.03 1.00
N GLU A 81 0.31 -18.96 2.33
CA GLU A 81 -0.65 -18.18 3.12
C GLU A 81 -0.30 -16.68 3.05
N PRO A 82 -1.19 -15.79 2.56
CA PRO A 82 -0.85 -14.39 2.28
C PRO A 82 -0.33 -13.56 3.45
N ILE A 83 -0.90 -13.67 4.66
CA ILE A 83 -0.54 -12.82 5.79
C ILE A 83 0.84 -13.21 6.34
N ALA A 84 1.09 -14.50 6.56
CA ALA A 84 2.37 -15.02 7.01
C ALA A 84 3.47 -14.76 5.98
N THR A 85 3.18 -14.98 4.70
CA THR A 85 4.12 -14.70 3.59
C THR A 85 4.49 -13.23 3.55
N TYR A 86 3.51 -12.33 3.72
CA TYR A 86 3.77 -10.90 3.76
C TYR A 86 4.71 -10.53 4.90
N ARG A 87 4.47 -11.06 6.12
CA ARG A 87 5.33 -10.83 7.28
C ARG A 87 6.76 -11.30 7.02
N GLN A 88 6.93 -12.50 6.47
CA GLN A 88 8.25 -13.03 6.11
C GLN A 88 8.97 -12.13 5.10
N LEU A 89 8.29 -11.73 4.02
CA LEU A 89 8.87 -10.88 2.98
C LEU A 89 9.22 -9.49 3.53
N ALA A 90 8.34 -8.89 4.34
CA ALA A 90 8.59 -7.60 4.97
C ALA A 90 9.85 -7.64 5.84
N THR A 91 10.06 -8.71 6.62
CA THR A 91 11.28 -8.91 7.39
C THR A 91 12.50 -9.15 6.49
N GLN A 92 12.39 -10.08 5.54
CA GLN A 92 13.48 -10.50 4.65
C GLN A 92 14.08 -9.32 3.87
N TYR A 93 13.24 -8.43 3.35
CA TYR A 93 13.68 -7.30 2.53
C TYR A 93 13.81 -5.98 3.32
N ALA A 94 13.67 -6.05 4.65
CA ALA A 94 13.69 -4.90 5.55
C ALA A 94 12.73 -3.79 5.08
N ALA A 95 11.47 -4.16 4.84
CA ALA A 95 10.43 -3.23 4.45
C ALA A 95 10.17 -2.20 5.56
N PRO A 96 9.83 -0.94 5.21
CA PRO A 96 9.50 0.07 6.20
C PRO A 96 8.33 -0.35 7.09
N VAL A 97 8.45 -0.12 8.40
CA VAL A 97 7.35 -0.31 9.34
C VAL A 97 6.23 0.68 8.99
N LEU A 98 5.03 0.15 8.78
CA LEU A 98 3.84 0.95 8.52
C LEU A 98 3.41 1.64 9.81
N ARG A 99 3.16 2.95 9.73
CA ARG A 99 2.68 3.74 10.86
C ARG A 99 1.40 4.44 10.48
N GLY A 100 0.43 4.38 11.39
CA GLY A 100 -0.82 5.09 11.25
C GLY A 100 -0.67 6.63 11.36
N PRO A 101 -1.79 7.36 11.25
CA PRO A 101 -3.15 6.83 11.12
C PRO A 101 -3.38 6.17 9.75
N PHE A 102 -4.04 5.01 9.74
CA PHE A 102 -4.39 4.29 8.51
C PHE A 102 -5.74 4.74 7.97
N ASN A 103 -5.85 4.87 6.66
CA ASN A 103 -7.12 5.07 5.96
C ASN A 103 -7.75 3.70 5.67
N PHE A 104 -8.41 3.13 6.68
CA PHE A 104 -9.02 1.80 6.60
C PHE A 104 -10.07 1.70 5.48
N GLU A 105 -10.85 2.76 5.24
CA GLU A 105 -11.82 2.79 4.15
C GLU A 105 -11.14 2.67 2.78
N ALA A 106 -10.09 3.46 2.52
CA ALA A 106 -9.35 3.38 1.26
C ALA A 106 -8.60 2.04 1.11
N ARG A 107 -8.03 1.51 2.21
CA ARG A 107 -7.39 0.18 2.19
C ARG A 107 -8.40 -0.93 1.93
N LYS A 108 -9.59 -0.89 2.53
CA LYS A 108 -10.68 -1.83 2.23
C LYS A 108 -11.10 -1.73 0.75
N ALA A 109 -11.27 -0.51 0.24
CA ALA A 109 -11.56 -0.28 -1.19
C ALA A 109 -10.43 -0.78 -2.11
N ALA A 110 -9.18 -0.75 -1.64
CA ALA A 110 -8.03 -1.29 -2.33
C ALA A 110 -7.88 -2.82 -2.18
N GLY A 111 -8.85 -3.52 -1.60
CA GLY A 111 -8.89 -4.98 -1.59
C GLY A 111 -8.11 -5.66 -0.46
N PHE A 112 -7.77 -4.94 0.62
CA PHE A 112 -7.31 -5.61 1.85
C PHE A 112 -8.49 -6.31 2.55
N SER A 113 -8.27 -7.54 2.98
CA SER A 113 -9.22 -8.30 3.79
C SER A 113 -9.30 -7.79 5.23
N GLU A 114 -10.38 -8.12 5.93
CA GLU A 114 -10.56 -7.74 7.34
C GLU A 114 -9.41 -8.24 8.22
N ALA A 115 -8.98 -9.49 8.03
CA ALA A 115 -7.84 -10.06 8.75
C ALA A 115 -6.51 -9.30 8.50
N GLU A 116 -6.28 -8.81 7.28
CA GLU A 116 -5.11 -7.97 6.98
C GLU A 116 -5.21 -6.59 7.63
N LEU A 117 -6.41 -6.00 7.69
CA LEU A 117 -6.63 -4.71 8.33
C LEU A 117 -6.49 -4.80 9.87
N GLU A 118 -6.99 -5.86 10.47
CA GLU A 118 -6.79 -6.16 11.91
C GLU A 118 -5.31 -6.33 12.24
N ALA A 119 -4.56 -7.05 11.39
CA ALA A 119 -3.13 -7.22 11.54
C ALA A 119 -2.32 -5.90 11.43
N LEU A 120 -2.87 -4.87 10.79
CA LEU A 120 -2.29 -3.52 10.76
C LEU A 120 -2.63 -2.70 12.00
N GLY A 121 -3.85 -2.85 12.54
CA GLY A 121 -4.33 -2.09 13.70
C GLY A 121 -3.83 -2.59 15.05
N GLY A 122 -3.28 -3.81 15.11
CA GLY A 122 -2.75 -4.44 16.33
C GLY A 122 -1.27 -4.15 16.65
N GLN A 123 -0.67 -3.09 16.09
CA GLN A 123 0.72 -2.67 16.38
C GLN A 123 0.79 -1.46 17.31
#